data_AF-A0A497MMT8-F1
#
_entry.id   AF-A0A497MMT8-F1
#
_cell.length_a   1.000
_cell.length_b   1.000
_cell.length_c   1.000
_cell.angle_alpha   90.00
_cell.angle_beta   90.00
_cell.angle_gamma   90.00
#
_symmetry.space_group_name_H-M   'P 1'
#
loop_
_entity.id
_entity.type
_entity.pdbx_description
1 polymer ?
#
loop_
_entity_poly.entity_id
_entity_poly.type
_entity_poly.pdbx_seq_one_letter_code
_entity_poly.pdbx_strand_id
1 'polypeptide(L)'
;EPPFLMRRRPYEGVIALTDFEDTLYKIEGEDLYLIATSEHPMAAMYMNEVLNAEQLPIKFVGISTNSRKEAGAHGRDTRGIFRTHQFNKVEQFIFCKPEDSWKMHEELIQNAEELIQKLGLPYRVVNVCTGDIGTVAAKKYDLEVWMPAQNAYREAISCSNCTDYQARRLNIRYREKEGAPPKGFVHTLNSTAIATGRTMVAILENYQQKDGSVIIPEALRPYMGGMEKIPRRR
;
A
#
# COMPACT_ATOMS: atom_id res chain seq x y z
N GLU A 1 1.70 13.32 4.86
CA GLU A 1 3.03 12.69 4.93
C GLU A 1 3.26 12.23 6.37
N PRO A 2 3.46 10.92 6.63
CA PRO A 2 3.73 10.42 7.97
C PRO A 2 5.24 10.44 8.32
N PRO A 3 5.61 10.27 9.60
CA PRO A 3 7.01 9.99 9.97
C PRO A 3 7.54 8.73 9.28
N PHE A 4 8.78 8.77 8.79
CA PHE A 4 9.42 7.61 8.15
C PHE A 4 10.12 6.67 9.14
N LEU A 5 10.13 7.05 10.42
CA LEU A 5 10.67 6.26 11.52
C LEU A 5 9.56 6.02 12.55
N MET A 6 9.47 4.78 13.02
CA MET A 6 8.51 4.37 14.04
C MET A 6 9.21 3.61 15.17
N ARG A 7 8.72 3.80 16.39
CA ARG A 7 9.12 2.99 17.56
C ARG A 7 8.64 1.55 17.42
N ARG A 8 9.28 0.62 18.13
CA ARG A 8 8.90 -0.80 18.10
C ARG A 8 7.45 -1.05 18.49
N ARG A 9 7.01 -0.46 19.61
CA ARG A 9 5.68 -0.71 20.20
C ARG A 9 4.51 -0.49 19.22
N PRO A 10 4.39 0.67 18.51
CA PRO A 10 3.35 0.83 17.51
C PRO A 10 3.56 -0.09 16.30
N TYR A 11 4.80 -0.41 15.92
CA TYR A 11 5.09 -1.32 14.81
C TYR A 11 4.57 -2.74 15.07
N GLU A 12 4.76 -3.27 16.28
CA GLU A 12 4.21 -4.58 16.69
C GLU A 12 2.69 -4.65 16.55
N GLY A 13 2.00 -3.50 16.54
CA GLY A 13 0.56 -3.43 16.35
C GLY A 13 0.09 -3.63 14.91
N VAL A 14 0.96 -3.45 13.91
CA VAL A 14 0.55 -3.34 12.51
C VAL A 14 1.10 -4.44 11.60
N ILE A 15 2.13 -5.17 12.03
CA ILE A 15 2.77 -6.28 11.26
C ILE A 15 2.69 -7.63 11.98
N ALA A 16 3.09 -8.69 11.27
CA ALA A 16 3.45 -9.96 11.88
C ALA A 16 4.82 -9.86 12.59
N LEU A 17 5.04 -10.67 13.62
CA LEU A 17 6.31 -10.63 14.36
C LEU A 17 7.52 -11.05 13.50
N THR A 18 7.32 -11.95 12.54
CA THR A 18 8.35 -12.39 11.58
C THR A 18 8.88 -11.24 10.72
N ASP A 19 8.05 -10.23 10.43
CA ASP A 19 8.41 -9.13 9.55
C ASP A 19 9.53 -8.24 10.14
N PHE A 20 9.73 -8.26 11.46
CA PHE A 20 10.83 -7.52 12.12
C PHE A 20 12.20 -7.95 11.61
N GLU A 21 12.39 -9.24 11.38
CA GLU A 21 13.67 -9.79 10.95
C GLU A 21 13.81 -9.68 9.43
N ASP A 22 12.76 -10.07 8.71
CA ASP A 22 12.79 -10.26 7.26
C ASP A 22 12.59 -8.98 6.46
N THR A 23 11.83 -8.02 6.99
CA THR A 23 11.39 -6.84 6.23
C THR A 23 12.00 -5.53 6.74
N LEU A 24 12.13 -5.35 8.05
CA LEU A 24 12.39 -4.02 8.63
C LEU A 24 13.87 -3.68 8.79
N TYR A 25 14.24 -2.46 8.42
CA TYR A 25 15.51 -1.86 8.84
C TYR A 25 15.37 -1.19 10.21
N LYS A 26 16.26 -1.54 11.15
CA LYS A 26 16.37 -0.94 12.48
C LYS A 26 17.50 0.09 12.50
N ILE A 27 17.28 1.23 13.17
CA ILE A 27 18.35 2.20 13.46
C ILE A 27 19.18 1.68 14.63
N GLU A 28 20.49 1.59 14.43
CA GLU A 28 21.42 1.14 15.48
C GLU A 28 21.43 2.12 16.65
N GLY A 29 21.41 1.61 17.88
CA GLY A 29 21.40 2.42 19.10
C GLY A 29 20.03 3.04 19.47
N GLU A 30 19.02 2.94 18.61
CA GLU A 30 17.73 3.63 18.79
C GLU A 30 16.53 2.66 18.79
N ASP A 31 15.44 3.02 19.49
CA ASP A 31 14.13 2.37 19.33
C ASP A 31 13.40 2.95 18.12
N LEU A 32 14.01 2.86 16.95
CA LEU A 32 13.46 3.38 15.70
C LEU A 32 13.69 2.37 14.55
N TYR A 33 12.66 2.23 13.72
CA TYR A 33 12.64 1.38 12.54
C TYR A 33 12.16 2.22 11.36
N LEU A 34 12.76 2.01 10.19
CA LEU A 34 12.25 2.58 8.95
C LEU A 34 10.89 1.96 8.60
N ILE A 35 9.98 2.77 8.07
CA ILE A 35 8.66 2.27 7.64
C ILE A 35 8.79 1.48 6.33
N ALA A 36 8.04 0.37 6.24
CA ALA A 36 7.94 -0.44 5.02
C ALA A 36 6.73 -0.08 4.14
N THR A 37 5.86 0.79 4.67
CA THR A 37 4.65 1.35 4.05
C THR A 37 4.16 2.53 4.91
N SER A 38 3.58 3.57 4.31
CA SER A 38 2.88 4.65 5.05
C SER A 38 1.66 4.14 5.83
N GLU A 39 1.17 2.94 5.53
CA GLU A 39 0.14 2.24 6.31
C GLU A 39 0.51 2.17 7.79
N HIS A 40 1.73 1.75 8.13
CA HIS A 40 2.14 1.51 9.51
C HIS A 40 1.99 2.74 10.42
N PRO A 41 2.54 3.91 10.07
CA PRO A 41 2.36 5.10 10.90
C PRO A 41 0.92 5.64 10.86
N MET A 42 0.17 5.45 9.76
CA MET A 42 -1.25 5.84 9.70
C MET A 42 -2.11 4.98 10.61
N ALA A 43 -1.91 3.66 10.62
CA ALA A 43 -2.60 2.73 11.51
C ALA A 43 -2.31 3.05 12.98
N ALA A 44 -1.06 3.35 13.31
CA ALA A 44 -0.65 3.69 14.67
C ALA A 44 -1.03 5.10 15.13
N MET A 45 -1.57 5.95 14.24
CA MET A 45 -1.83 7.37 14.51
C MET A 45 -2.77 7.59 15.70
N TYR A 46 -3.76 6.70 15.86
CA TYR A 46 -4.78 6.77 16.92
C TYR A 46 -4.56 5.71 18.02
N MET A 47 -3.32 5.25 18.22
CA MET A 47 -3.00 4.22 19.21
C MET A 47 -3.49 4.62 20.62
N ASN A 48 -4.21 3.71 21.28
CA ASN A 48 -4.87 3.91 22.59
C ASN A 48 -6.01 4.93 22.62
N GLU A 49 -6.50 5.38 21.47
CA GLU A 49 -7.62 6.32 21.41
C GLU A 49 -8.99 5.63 21.33
N VAL A 50 -10.04 6.39 21.65
CA VAL A 50 -11.44 5.99 21.48
C VAL A 50 -12.13 7.02 20.59
N LEU A 51 -12.24 6.69 19.31
CA LEU A 51 -12.79 7.55 18.26
C LEU A 51 -14.32 7.73 18.41
N ASN A 52 -14.84 8.87 18.00
CA ASN A 52 -16.29 9.08 17.95
C ASN A 52 -16.85 8.49 16.64
N ALA A 53 -17.95 7.75 16.74
CA ALA A 53 -18.62 7.12 15.59
C ALA A 53 -19.00 8.11 14.48
N GLU A 54 -19.25 9.36 14.83
CA GLU A 54 -19.57 10.45 13.90
C GLU A 54 -18.39 10.85 13.01
N GLN A 55 -17.15 10.53 13.41
CA GLN A 55 -15.94 10.79 12.61
C GLN A 55 -15.63 9.66 11.63
N LEU A 56 -16.28 8.49 11.77
CA LEU A 56 -16.03 7.31 10.95
C LEU A 56 -16.92 7.32 9.69
N PRO A 57 -16.40 6.94 8.51
CA PRO A 57 -15.03 6.48 8.27
C PRO A 57 -14.02 7.65 8.19
N ILE A 58 -12.85 7.47 8.79
CA ILE A 58 -11.70 8.35 8.60
C ILE A 58 -10.87 7.77 7.45
N LYS A 59 -10.71 8.53 6.36
CA LYS A 59 -9.99 8.12 5.16
C LYS A 59 -8.72 8.95 5.00
N PHE A 60 -7.58 8.28 4.86
CA PHE A 60 -6.28 8.89 4.63
C PHE A 60 -5.71 8.49 3.28
N VAL A 61 -4.91 9.40 2.71
CA VAL A 61 -3.99 9.12 1.61
C VAL A 61 -2.58 9.49 2.05
N GLY A 62 -1.72 8.48 2.21
CA GLY A 62 -0.36 8.62 2.71
C GLY A 62 0.68 8.49 1.60
N ILE A 63 1.46 9.53 1.35
CA ILE A 63 2.66 9.48 0.52
C ILE A 63 3.90 9.26 1.41
N SER A 64 4.76 8.32 1.03
CA SER A 64 6.06 8.13 1.70
C SER A 64 7.08 7.39 0.84
N THR A 65 8.35 7.55 1.21
CA THR A 65 9.42 6.63 0.85
C THR A 65 9.40 5.44 1.81
N ASN A 66 9.45 4.23 1.26
CA ASN A 66 9.33 2.97 1.99
C ASN A 66 10.62 2.19 1.90
N SER A 67 11.00 1.51 2.98
CA SER A 67 12.23 0.72 3.07
C SER A 67 11.95 -0.73 3.42
N ARG A 68 12.48 -1.68 2.64
CA ARG A 68 12.33 -3.13 2.87
C ARG A 68 13.65 -3.87 2.66
N LYS A 69 14.00 -4.76 3.58
CA LYS A 69 15.20 -5.62 3.49
C LYS A 69 15.17 -6.60 2.33
N GLU A 70 13.98 -6.99 1.87
CA GLU A 70 13.81 -8.02 0.82
C GLU A 70 14.57 -9.32 1.15
N ALA A 71 14.65 -9.68 2.44
CA ALA A 71 15.28 -10.92 2.87
C ALA A 71 14.51 -12.12 2.29
N GLY A 72 15.24 -13.14 1.81
CA GLY A 72 14.64 -14.30 1.15
C GLY A 72 14.31 -14.11 -0.34
N ALA A 73 14.47 -12.90 -0.90
CA ALA A 73 14.30 -12.66 -2.34
C ALA A 73 15.60 -12.86 -3.17
N HIS A 74 16.63 -13.51 -2.61
CA HIS A 74 17.91 -13.72 -3.30
C HIS A 74 17.71 -14.35 -4.68
N GLY A 75 18.18 -13.64 -5.72
CA GLY A 75 18.10 -14.09 -7.11
C GLY A 75 16.78 -13.81 -7.84
N ARG A 76 15.75 -13.25 -7.16
CA ARG A 76 14.47 -12.87 -7.80
C ARG A 76 14.42 -11.37 -8.08
N ASP A 77 14.02 -11.01 -9.30
CA ASP A 77 13.84 -9.60 -9.75
C ASP A 77 15.05 -8.69 -9.47
N THR A 78 16.28 -9.22 -9.54
CA THR A 78 17.50 -8.53 -9.12
C THR A 78 17.94 -7.37 -10.04
N ARG A 79 17.25 -7.15 -11.16
CA ARG A 79 17.60 -6.12 -12.15
C ARG A 79 16.47 -5.11 -12.28
N GLY A 80 16.83 -3.84 -12.42
CA GLY A 80 15.89 -2.74 -12.57
C GLY A 80 15.34 -2.25 -11.23
N ILE A 81 14.11 -1.73 -11.26
CA ILE A 81 13.48 -1.03 -10.13
C ILE A 81 12.17 -1.69 -9.66
N PHE A 82 11.91 -2.92 -10.12
CA PHE A 82 10.67 -3.63 -9.80
C PHE A 82 10.65 -4.09 -8.33
N ARG A 83 11.81 -4.54 -7.82
CA ARG A 83 12.05 -4.92 -6.43
C ARG A 83 13.31 -4.22 -5.95
N THR A 84 13.15 -3.26 -5.05
CA THR A 84 14.24 -2.44 -4.50
C THR A 84 14.07 -2.27 -3.01
N HIS A 85 15.17 -2.01 -2.30
CA HIS A 85 15.12 -1.72 -0.88
C HIS A 85 14.38 -0.43 -0.56
N GLN A 86 14.36 0.52 -1.49
CA GLN A 86 13.70 1.80 -1.33
C GLN A 86 12.78 2.08 -2.52
N PHE A 87 11.54 2.50 -2.25
CA PHE A 87 10.57 2.89 -3.28
C PHE A 87 9.52 3.87 -2.72
N ASN A 88 8.96 4.71 -3.58
CA ASN A 88 7.86 5.61 -3.20
C ASN A 88 6.51 4.97 -3.44
N LYS A 89 5.58 5.19 -2.51
CA LYS A 89 4.22 4.68 -2.58
C LYS A 89 3.22 5.74 -2.11
N VAL A 90 2.09 5.80 -2.80
CA VAL A 90 0.87 6.46 -2.33
C VAL A 90 -0.06 5.37 -1.82
N GLU A 91 -0.49 5.49 -0.58
CA GLU A 91 -1.27 4.50 0.16
C GLU A 91 -2.63 5.07 0.54
N GLN A 92 -3.68 4.25 0.43
CA GLN A 92 -4.99 4.52 0.98
C GLN A 92 -5.10 3.81 2.33
N PHE A 93 -5.66 4.49 3.34
CA PHE A 93 -5.90 3.87 4.66
C PHE A 93 -7.25 4.33 5.22
N ILE A 94 -7.99 3.41 5.85
CA ILE A 94 -9.31 3.69 6.40
C ILE A 94 -9.42 3.14 7.82
N PHE A 95 -9.93 3.97 8.73
CA PHE A 95 -10.58 3.53 9.96
C PHE A 95 -12.09 3.62 9.77
N CYS A 96 -12.83 2.54 10.02
CA CYS A 96 -14.28 2.53 9.87
C CYS A 96 -14.98 1.68 10.95
N LYS A 97 -16.32 1.76 10.96
CA LYS A 97 -17.12 0.85 11.80
C LYS A 97 -17.05 -0.57 11.22
N PRO A 98 -17.15 -1.61 12.07
CA PRO A 98 -17.12 -3.00 11.62
C PRO A 98 -18.08 -3.31 10.46
N GLU A 99 -19.31 -2.82 10.56
CA GLU A 99 -20.39 -3.00 9.58
C GLU A 99 -20.09 -2.41 8.19
N ASP A 100 -19.23 -1.39 8.10
CA ASP A 100 -18.90 -0.71 6.85
C ASP A 100 -17.66 -1.29 6.14
N SER A 101 -16.84 -2.05 6.86
CA SER A 101 -15.49 -2.42 6.41
C SER A 101 -15.47 -3.15 5.06
N TRP A 102 -16.38 -4.11 4.83
CA TRP A 102 -16.44 -4.84 3.56
C TRP A 102 -16.84 -3.97 2.38
N LYS A 103 -17.74 -3.00 2.58
CA LYS A 103 -18.08 -2.02 1.54
C LYS A 103 -16.87 -1.13 1.23
N MET A 104 -16.13 -0.70 2.25
CA MET A 104 -14.92 0.11 2.09
C MET A 104 -13.79 -0.68 1.41
N HIS A 105 -13.71 -2.00 1.61
CA HIS A 105 -12.74 -2.86 0.92
C HIS A 105 -12.93 -2.85 -0.59
N GLU A 106 -14.18 -2.98 -1.03
CA GLU A 106 -14.55 -2.88 -2.45
C GLU A 106 -14.33 -1.46 -3.02
N GLU A 107 -14.59 -0.41 -2.23
CA GLU A 107 -14.26 0.98 -2.63
C GLU A 107 -12.75 1.18 -2.84
N LEU A 108 -11.91 0.65 -1.94
CA LEU A 108 -10.46 0.81 -2.00
C LEU A 108 -9.81 0.13 -3.22
N ILE A 109 -10.30 -1.06 -3.61
CA ILE A 109 -9.80 -1.73 -4.82
C ILE A 109 -10.29 -1.01 -6.07
N GLN A 110 -11.54 -0.53 -6.11
CA GLN A 110 -12.07 0.24 -7.23
C GLN A 110 -11.28 1.55 -7.46
N ASN A 111 -10.92 2.26 -6.38
CA ASN A 111 -10.07 3.45 -6.48
C ASN A 111 -8.73 3.13 -7.15
N ALA A 112 -8.13 1.98 -6.80
CA ALA A 112 -6.85 1.55 -7.36
C ALA A 112 -6.99 1.10 -8.82
N GLU A 113 -8.06 0.37 -9.15
CA GLU A 113 -8.43 0.01 -10.52
C GLU A 113 -8.61 1.24 -11.42
N GLU A 114 -9.31 2.28 -10.94
CA GLU A 114 -9.53 3.52 -11.69
C GLU A 114 -8.20 4.22 -12.04
N LEU A 115 -7.23 4.23 -11.12
CA LEU A 115 -5.90 4.78 -11.37
C LEU A 115 -5.16 4.01 -12.47
N ILE A 116 -5.21 2.67 -12.44
CA ILE A 116 -4.57 1.82 -13.45
C ILE A 116 -5.28 1.93 -14.81
N GLN A 117 -6.61 2.02 -14.83
CA GLN A 117 -7.40 2.25 -16.05
C GLN A 117 -7.07 3.60 -16.70
N LYS A 118 -6.95 4.68 -15.91
CA LYS A 118 -6.52 6.00 -16.42
C LYS A 118 -5.11 6.00 -17.00
N LEU A 119 -4.25 5.12 -16.49
CA LEU A 119 -2.90 4.90 -17.04
C LEU A 119 -2.90 3.99 -18.28
N GLY A 120 -4.05 3.46 -18.71
CA GLY A 120 -4.19 2.60 -19.89
C GLY A 120 -3.45 1.26 -19.77
N LEU A 121 -3.19 0.80 -18.55
CA LEU A 121 -2.44 -0.43 -18.30
C LEU A 121 -3.39 -1.64 -18.22
N PRO A 122 -3.15 -2.73 -18.97
CA PRO A 122 -3.93 -3.96 -18.83
C PRO A 122 -3.63 -4.64 -17.48
N TYR A 123 -4.65 -5.09 -16.77
CA TYR A 123 -4.49 -5.74 -15.47
C TYR A 123 -5.52 -6.84 -15.24
N ARG A 124 -5.33 -7.58 -14.14
CA ARG A 124 -6.34 -8.44 -13.52
C ARG A 124 -6.37 -8.20 -12.02
N VAL A 125 -7.52 -8.45 -11.40
CA VAL A 125 -7.66 -8.48 -9.94
C VAL A 125 -7.77 -9.94 -9.50
N VAL A 126 -6.98 -10.31 -8.50
CA VAL A 126 -6.97 -11.66 -7.92
C VAL A 126 -7.43 -11.61 -6.47
N ASN A 127 -8.31 -12.52 -6.09
CA ASN A 127 -8.64 -12.75 -4.68
C ASN A 127 -7.63 -13.73 -4.10
N VAL A 128 -6.85 -13.28 -3.12
CA VAL A 128 -5.69 -14.01 -2.61
C VAL A 128 -6.13 -15.17 -1.73
N CYS A 129 -5.55 -16.35 -1.94
CA CYS A 129 -5.90 -17.56 -1.19
C CYS A 129 -5.29 -17.55 0.21
N THR A 130 -5.79 -18.41 1.09
CA THR A 130 -5.37 -18.48 2.51
C THR A 130 -3.88 -18.77 2.70
N GLY A 131 -3.22 -19.44 1.75
CA GLY A 131 -1.79 -19.73 1.81
C GLY A 131 -0.88 -18.52 1.55
N ASP A 132 -1.41 -17.45 0.94
CA ASP A 132 -0.64 -16.29 0.46
C ASP A 132 -1.16 -14.95 1.00
N ILE A 133 -2.26 -14.98 1.76
CA ILE A 133 -2.94 -13.77 2.28
C ILE A 133 -2.16 -13.02 3.37
N GLY A 134 -1.23 -13.69 4.04
CA GLY A 134 -0.49 -13.15 5.19
C GLY A 134 -1.29 -13.20 6.50
N THR A 135 -0.70 -12.70 7.59
CA THR A 135 -1.29 -12.84 8.94
C THR A 135 -2.31 -11.76 9.30
N VAL A 136 -2.14 -10.54 8.76
CA VAL A 136 -2.89 -9.35 9.20
C VAL A 136 -4.24 -9.21 8.48
N ALA A 137 -4.30 -9.61 7.20
CA ALA A 137 -5.49 -9.43 6.36
C ALA A 137 -6.50 -10.56 6.57
N ALA A 138 -7.79 -10.21 6.70
CA ALA A 138 -8.89 -11.16 6.67
C ALA A 138 -9.33 -11.49 5.23
N LYS A 139 -9.18 -10.52 4.32
CA LYS A 139 -9.34 -10.68 2.87
C LYS A 139 -8.39 -9.72 2.16
N LYS A 140 -7.80 -10.17 1.04
CA LYS A 140 -6.86 -9.39 0.24
C LYS A 140 -7.16 -9.55 -1.24
N TYR A 141 -7.16 -8.42 -1.95
CA TYR A 141 -7.10 -8.38 -3.40
C TYR A 141 -5.73 -7.89 -3.83
N ASP A 142 -5.14 -8.55 -4.81
CA ASP A 142 -3.99 -8.02 -5.53
C ASP A 142 -4.42 -7.62 -6.94
N LEU A 143 -4.00 -6.45 -7.38
CA LEU A 143 -4.12 -6.03 -8.77
C LEU A 143 -2.75 -6.21 -9.42
N GLU A 144 -2.76 -7.05 -10.44
CA GLU A 144 -1.57 -7.42 -11.19
C GLU A 144 -1.63 -6.81 -12.59
N VAL A 145 -0.59 -6.08 -12.97
CA VAL A 145 -0.49 -5.44 -14.29
C VAL A 145 0.24 -6.36 -15.25
N TRP A 146 -0.23 -6.41 -16.49
CA TRP A 146 0.43 -7.14 -17.57
C TRP A 146 1.79 -6.50 -17.91
N MET A 147 2.84 -7.31 -17.94
CA MET A 147 4.21 -6.91 -18.25
C MET A 147 4.64 -7.58 -19.57
N PRO A 148 4.51 -6.91 -20.72
CA PRO A 148 4.76 -7.51 -22.03
C PRO A 148 6.15 -8.14 -22.21
N ALA A 149 7.20 -7.52 -21.67
CA ALA A 149 8.57 -8.05 -21.82
C ALA A 149 8.80 -9.28 -20.94
N GLN A 150 8.03 -9.39 -19.85
CA GLN A 150 8.09 -10.51 -18.92
C GLN A 150 7.08 -11.62 -19.26
N ASN A 151 6.14 -11.35 -20.18
CA ASN A 151 5.06 -12.24 -20.57
C ASN A 151 4.26 -12.78 -19.36
N ALA A 152 3.97 -11.90 -18.40
CA ALA A 152 3.32 -12.27 -17.15
C ALA A 152 2.51 -11.10 -16.55
N TYR A 153 1.53 -11.44 -15.72
CA TYR A 153 0.94 -10.48 -14.78
C TYR A 153 1.82 -10.37 -13.53
N ARG A 154 2.10 -9.14 -13.09
CA ARG A 154 2.93 -8.86 -11.92
C ARG A 154 2.18 -7.95 -10.95
N GLU A 155 2.21 -8.28 -9.67
CA GLU A 155 1.57 -7.49 -8.59
C GLU A 155 2.03 -6.03 -8.61
N ALA A 156 1.09 -5.09 -8.73
CA ALA A 156 1.34 -3.65 -8.66
C ALA A 156 0.69 -3.01 -7.42
N ILE A 157 -0.45 -3.55 -6.99
CA ILE A 157 -1.28 -3.03 -5.91
C ILE A 157 -1.73 -4.20 -5.06
N SER A 158 -1.86 -3.93 -3.76
CA SER A 158 -2.45 -4.82 -2.79
C SER A 158 -3.47 -4.06 -1.95
N CYS A 159 -4.63 -4.67 -1.68
CA CYS A 159 -5.77 -4.06 -1.00
C CYS A 159 -6.35 -5.03 0.03
N SER A 160 -6.24 -4.68 1.31
CA SER A 160 -6.57 -5.58 2.43
C SER A 160 -7.64 -4.99 3.36
N ASN A 161 -8.56 -5.85 3.79
CA ASN A 161 -9.37 -5.61 4.98
C ASN A 161 -8.75 -6.37 6.15
N CYS A 162 -8.27 -5.64 7.15
CA CYS A 162 -7.60 -6.21 8.33
C CYS A 162 -8.59 -6.45 9.48
N THR A 163 -9.87 -6.12 9.29
CA THR A 163 -10.89 -6.12 10.34
C THR A 163 -10.36 -5.42 11.60
N ASP A 164 -10.52 -6.02 12.77
CA ASP A 164 -10.05 -5.45 14.04
C ASP A 164 -8.62 -5.86 14.43
N TYR A 165 -7.87 -6.58 13.57
CA TYR A 165 -6.55 -7.13 13.94
C TYR A 165 -5.57 -6.05 14.40
N GLN A 166 -5.35 -5.03 13.57
CA GLN A 166 -4.46 -3.92 13.90
C GLN A 166 -5.04 -3.07 15.03
N ALA A 167 -6.35 -2.77 14.97
CA ALA A 167 -7.04 -1.95 15.96
C ALA A 167 -6.98 -2.56 17.37
N ARG A 168 -7.10 -3.88 17.51
CA ARG A 168 -7.00 -4.60 18.79
C ARG A 168 -5.59 -4.50 19.38
N ARG A 169 -4.57 -4.67 18.55
CA ARG A 169 -3.16 -4.60 18.97
C ARG A 169 -2.72 -3.17 19.32
N LEU A 170 -3.27 -2.18 18.63
CA LEU A 170 -3.04 -0.76 18.88
C LEU A 170 -4.03 -0.14 19.88
N ASN A 171 -4.98 -0.92 20.40
CA ASN A 171 -6.04 -0.48 21.31
C ASN A 171 -6.88 0.71 20.79
N ILE A 172 -7.26 0.67 19.52
CA ILE A 172 -8.05 1.72 18.84
C ILE A 172 -9.52 1.33 18.85
N ARG A 173 -10.29 2.04 19.66
CA ARG A 173 -11.71 1.74 19.88
C ARG A 173 -12.58 2.84 19.30
N TYR A 174 -13.88 2.60 19.26
CA TYR A 174 -14.86 3.63 18.98
C TYR A 174 -16.00 3.63 20.00
N ARG A 175 -16.68 4.76 20.10
CA ARG A 175 -17.90 4.95 20.90
C ARG A 175 -18.99 5.56 20.03
N GLU A 176 -20.25 5.30 20.37
CA GLU A 176 -21.38 5.83 19.60
C GLU A 176 -21.52 7.36 19.71
N LYS A 177 -21.24 7.90 20.90
CA LYS A 177 -21.32 9.33 21.21
C LYS A 177 -20.23 9.71 22.21
N GLU A 178 -19.87 10.97 22.23
CA GLU A 178 -18.92 11.49 23.22
C GLU A 178 -19.40 11.19 24.66
N GLY A 179 -18.46 10.78 25.52
CA GLY A 179 -18.77 10.35 26.89
C GLY A 179 -19.36 8.93 27.03
N ALA A 180 -19.86 8.31 25.96
CA ALA A 180 -20.32 6.91 26.00
C ALA A 180 -19.13 5.94 26.22
N PRO A 181 -19.36 4.79 26.86
CA PRO A 181 -18.35 3.74 26.94
C PRO A 181 -17.95 3.25 25.54
N PRO A 182 -16.71 2.78 25.34
CA PRO A 182 -16.29 2.17 24.08
C PRO A 182 -17.23 1.02 23.69
N LYS A 183 -17.73 1.05 22.46
CA LYS A 183 -18.61 0.01 21.90
C LYS A 183 -17.83 -1.18 21.37
N GLY A 184 -16.66 -0.93 20.79
CA GLY A 184 -15.83 -1.97 20.18
C GLY A 184 -14.55 -1.40 19.57
N PHE A 185 -13.87 -2.24 18.79
CA PHE A 185 -12.72 -1.85 18.00
C PHE A 185 -13.17 -1.38 16.61
N VAL A 186 -12.47 -0.39 16.06
CA VAL A 186 -12.66 -0.02 14.65
C VAL A 186 -12.13 -1.12 13.74
N HIS A 187 -12.60 -1.15 12.50
CA HIS A 187 -11.93 -1.91 11.45
C HIS A 187 -10.92 -1.03 10.73
N THR A 188 -9.85 -1.66 10.26
CA THR A 188 -8.74 -1.04 9.53
C THR A 188 -8.58 -1.64 8.15
N LEU A 189 -8.39 -0.80 7.15
CA LEU A 189 -8.17 -1.21 5.77
C LEU A 189 -7.05 -0.40 5.16
N ASN A 190 -6.33 -1.03 4.24
CA ASN A 190 -5.26 -0.40 3.48
C ASN A 190 -5.32 -0.83 2.01
N SER A 191 -4.83 0.04 1.13
CA SER A 191 -4.67 -0.29 -0.28
C SER A 191 -3.58 0.54 -0.91
N THR A 192 -2.70 -0.07 -1.69
CA THR A 192 -1.80 0.68 -2.57
C THR A 192 -2.64 1.50 -3.54
N ALA A 193 -2.44 2.82 -3.60
CA ALA A 193 -2.94 3.62 -4.72
C ALA A 193 -1.98 3.47 -5.92
N ILE A 194 -0.71 3.83 -5.72
CA ILE A 194 0.36 3.68 -6.72
C ILE A 194 1.69 3.38 -6.02
N ALA A 195 2.34 2.27 -6.39
CA ALA A 195 3.74 2.00 -6.08
C ALA A 195 4.61 2.45 -7.26
N THR A 196 5.20 3.63 -7.16
CA THR A 196 5.81 4.37 -8.28
C THR A 196 6.80 3.56 -9.11
N GLY A 197 7.70 2.79 -8.47
CA GLY A 197 8.69 1.96 -9.16
C GLY A 197 8.06 0.89 -10.05
N ARG A 198 7.11 0.11 -9.50
CA ARG A 198 6.41 -0.94 -10.25
C ARG A 198 5.53 -0.37 -11.35
N THR A 199 4.82 0.72 -11.07
CA THR A 199 4.01 1.43 -12.07
C THR A 199 4.87 1.99 -13.19
N MET A 200 6.06 2.52 -12.87
CA MET A 200 7.00 3.00 -13.90
C MET A 200 7.48 1.86 -14.78
N VAL A 201 7.82 0.68 -14.23
CA VAL A 201 8.16 -0.51 -15.04
C VAL A 201 6.99 -0.88 -15.96
N ALA A 202 5.76 -0.90 -15.43
CA ALA A 202 4.57 -1.20 -16.23
C ALA A 202 4.37 -0.22 -17.40
N ILE A 203 4.53 1.09 -17.15
CA ILE A 203 4.44 2.11 -18.20
C ILE A 203 5.55 1.91 -19.23
N LEU A 204 6.79 1.71 -18.80
CA LEU A 204 7.93 1.51 -19.70
C LEU A 204 7.71 0.30 -20.62
N GLU A 205 7.24 -0.83 -20.09
CA GLU A 205 7.01 -2.02 -20.91
C GLU A 205 5.80 -1.90 -21.84
N ASN A 206 4.69 -1.31 -21.39
CA ASN A 206 3.45 -1.22 -22.17
C ASN A 206 3.46 -0.07 -23.19
N TYR A 207 4.21 1.00 -22.95
CA TYR A 207 4.23 2.18 -23.82
C TYR A 207 5.52 2.34 -24.66
N GLN A 208 6.42 1.35 -24.63
CA GLN A 208 7.63 1.36 -25.47
C GLN A 208 7.32 1.33 -26.96
N GLN A 209 8.19 1.98 -27.75
CA GLN A 209 8.12 2.05 -29.20
C GLN A 209 9.33 1.33 -29.83
N LYS A 210 9.23 1.00 -31.12
CA LYS A 210 10.33 0.32 -31.86
C LYS A 210 11.65 1.10 -31.87
N ASP A 211 11.61 2.43 -31.79
CA ASP A 211 12.78 3.31 -31.72
C ASP A 211 13.39 3.37 -30.29
N GLY A 212 12.79 2.68 -29.31
CA GLY A 212 13.18 2.63 -27.90
C GLY A 212 12.74 3.85 -27.08
N SER A 213 11.91 4.72 -27.65
CA SER A 213 11.21 5.75 -26.89
C SER A 213 9.99 5.19 -26.15
N VAL A 214 9.43 5.97 -25.23
CA VAL A 214 8.24 5.59 -24.46
C VAL A 214 7.19 6.68 -24.57
N ILE A 215 5.97 6.31 -24.95
CA ILE A 215 4.84 7.24 -24.95
C ILE A 215 4.39 7.48 -23.50
N ILE A 216 4.11 8.73 -23.15
CA ILE A 216 3.59 9.10 -21.84
C ILE A 216 2.07 8.90 -21.85
N PRO A 217 1.50 8.11 -20.91
CA PRO A 217 0.05 7.98 -20.75
C PRO A 217 -0.61 9.35 -20.67
N GLU A 218 -1.75 9.53 -21.35
CA GLU A 218 -2.42 10.84 -21.45
C GLU A 218 -2.69 11.48 -20.09
N ALA A 219 -3.11 10.68 -19.11
CA ALA A 219 -3.36 11.12 -17.73
C ALA A 219 -2.13 11.72 -17.03
N LEU A 220 -0.90 11.40 -17.47
CA LEU A 220 0.34 11.91 -16.89
C LEU A 220 0.88 13.15 -17.59
N ARG A 221 0.47 13.44 -18.84
CA ARG A 221 1.01 14.56 -19.63
C ARG A 221 0.86 15.93 -18.93
N PRO A 222 -0.26 16.26 -18.25
CA PRO A 222 -0.36 17.52 -17.50
C PRO A 222 0.69 17.67 -16.39
N TYR A 223 1.09 16.56 -15.77
CA TYR A 223 2.12 16.54 -14.72
C TYR A 223 3.55 16.54 -15.29
N MET A 224 3.69 16.37 -16.61
CA MET A 224 4.96 16.36 -17.34
C MET A 224 5.10 17.55 -18.30
N GLY A 225 4.39 18.66 -18.04
CA GLY A 225 4.47 19.88 -18.85
C GLY A 225 3.97 19.70 -20.29
N GLY A 226 3.04 18.78 -20.51
CA GLY A 226 2.49 18.46 -21.84
C GLY A 226 3.38 17.53 -22.67
N MET A 227 4.47 17.01 -22.12
CA MET A 227 5.33 16.04 -22.83
C MET A 227 4.53 14.78 -23.17
N GLU A 228 4.57 14.36 -24.44
CA GLU A 228 3.83 13.18 -24.91
C GLU A 228 4.69 11.93 -25.03
N LYS A 229 6.02 12.11 -25.09
CA LYS A 229 6.98 11.05 -25.42
C LYS A 229 8.32 11.31 -24.75
N ILE A 230 8.87 10.28 -24.10
CA ILE A 230 10.24 10.26 -23.58
C ILE A 230 11.15 9.63 -24.66
N PRO A 231 12.14 10.35 -25.20
CA PRO A 231 13.03 9.81 -26.22
C PRO A 231 14.01 8.80 -25.63
N ARG A 232 14.48 7.86 -26.46
CA ARG A 232 15.61 7.00 -26.09
C ARG A 232 16.86 7.88 -25.89
N ARG A 233 17.48 7.83 -24.71
CA ARG A 233 18.83 8.40 -24.54
C ARG A 233 19.82 7.57 -25.35
N ARG A 234 20.59 8.26 -26.19
CA ARG A 234 21.75 7.68 -26.90
C ARG A 234 22.87 7.38 -25.92
#